data_AF-A0A7W3TAG9-F1
#
_entry.id   AF-A0A7W3TAG9-F1
#
_cell.length_a   1.000
_cell.length_b   1.000
_cell.length_c   1.000
_cell.angle_alpha   90.00
_cell.angle_beta   90.00
_cell.angle_gamma   90.00
#
_symmetry.space_group_name_H-M   'P 1'
#
loop_
_entity.id
_entity.type
_entity.pdbx_description
1 polymer ?
#
loop_
_entity_poly.entity_id
_entity_poly.type
_entity_poly.pdbx_seq_one_letter_code
_entity_poly.pdbx_strand_id
1 'polypeptide(L)'
;MPCGDVDAWRRELLIAGGLVRDGEASVCEEAGPRHDRYVELVDMVDDTEGPAVVHALIASLRAEEDHGAHEAVYGALERFPGKDLVRGTVLAVPDLLSIPRDHSGQVLQLLTLPAGDEDLRVFTAAGRRLEPGLRAGLVALITDHEADEWLADERSHGRLRLTQDQGVGA
;
A
#
# COMPACT_ATOMS: atom_id res chain seq x y z
N MET A 1 1.85 6.67 -17.98
CA MET A 1 2.81 7.77 -17.69
C MET A 1 3.50 8.40 -18.92
N PRO A 2 3.29 9.70 -19.25
CA PRO A 2 4.10 10.38 -20.27
C PRO A 2 5.53 10.61 -19.73
N CYS A 3 6.45 9.76 -20.17
CA CYS A 3 7.91 9.77 -20.05
C CYS A 3 8.58 11.04 -19.45
N GLY A 4 9.40 10.82 -18.40
CA GLY A 4 10.48 11.73 -18.02
C GLY A 4 11.25 11.30 -16.78
N ASP A 5 10.60 11.33 -15.62
CA ASP A 5 11.27 11.17 -14.33
C ASP A 5 10.29 10.64 -13.26
N VAL A 6 10.35 9.33 -12.99
CA VAL A 6 9.55 8.67 -11.93
C VAL A 6 9.86 9.28 -10.56
N ASP A 7 11.08 9.76 -10.33
CA ASP A 7 11.44 10.40 -9.06
C ASP A 7 10.83 11.81 -8.94
N ALA A 8 10.70 12.55 -10.04
CA ALA A 8 9.96 13.81 -10.06
C ALA A 8 8.47 13.58 -9.77
N TRP A 9 7.84 12.64 -10.49
CA TRP A 9 6.44 12.28 -10.26
C TRP A 9 6.21 11.82 -8.81
N ARG A 10 7.06 10.93 -8.30
CA ARG A 10 6.97 10.42 -6.91
C ARG A 10 7.08 11.55 -5.89
N ARG A 11 8.04 12.47 -6.06
CA ARG A 11 8.18 13.61 -5.15
C ARG A 11 6.93 14.47 -5.17
N GLU A 12 6.40 14.74 -6.36
CA GLU A 12 5.18 15.53 -6.51
C GLU A 12 3.97 14.83 -5.87
N LEU A 13 3.82 13.52 -6.07
CA LEU A 13 2.78 12.70 -5.46
C LEU A 13 2.84 12.75 -3.93
N LEU A 14 4.03 12.58 -3.35
CA LEU A 14 4.21 12.61 -1.90
C LEU A 14 3.98 14.01 -1.31
N ILE A 15 4.32 15.06 -2.06
CA ILE A 15 3.99 16.43 -1.68
C ILE A 15 2.47 16.60 -1.74
N ALA A 16 1.82 16.29 -2.85
CA ALA A 16 0.37 16.45 -3.01
C ALA A 16 -0.41 15.62 -1.97
N GLY A 17 -0.06 14.35 -1.78
CA GLY A 17 -0.66 13.41 -0.82
C GLY A 17 -0.29 13.67 0.65
N GLY A 18 0.66 14.57 0.92
CA GLY A 18 0.84 15.18 2.23
C GLY A 18 -0.27 16.19 2.53
N LEU A 19 -1.52 15.81 2.30
CA LEU A 19 -2.71 16.58 2.67
C LEU A 19 -2.69 16.71 4.20
N VAL A 20 -3.01 17.92 4.67
CA VAL A 20 -2.81 18.44 6.02
C VAL A 20 -3.01 17.37 7.11
N ARG A 21 -1.99 17.12 7.93
CA ARG A 21 -2.14 16.35 9.17
C ARG A 21 -3.11 17.08 10.08
N ASP A 22 -4.10 16.38 10.61
CA ASP A 22 -5.07 16.96 11.52
C ASP A 22 -4.33 17.56 12.73
N GLY A 23 -4.33 18.89 12.83
CA GLY A 23 -3.55 19.67 13.81
C GLY A 23 -2.57 20.71 13.25
N GLU A 24 -2.24 20.71 11.96
CA GLU A 24 -1.60 21.85 11.31
C GLU A 24 -2.67 22.79 10.76
N ALA A 25 -2.74 24.01 11.28
CA ALA A 25 -3.59 25.07 10.75
C ALA A 25 -3.09 25.49 9.36
N SER A 26 -3.43 24.71 8.33
CA SER A 26 -3.31 25.15 6.94
C SER A 26 -4.68 25.56 6.43
N VAL A 27 -4.73 26.80 6.01
CA VAL A 27 -5.92 27.58 5.68
C VAL A 27 -6.59 26.96 4.45
N CYS A 28 -7.92 26.80 4.50
CA CYS A 28 -8.78 26.07 3.56
C CYS A 28 -8.77 26.49 2.07
N GLU A 29 -7.81 27.28 1.59
CA GLU A 29 -7.79 27.78 0.20
C GLU A 29 -6.91 26.93 -0.75
N GLU A 30 -5.92 26.19 -0.24
CA GLU A 30 -5.01 25.36 -1.07
C GLU A 30 -5.39 23.86 -1.12
N ALA A 31 -6.37 23.42 -0.32
CA ALA A 31 -6.76 22.01 -0.21
C ALA A 31 -7.37 21.46 -1.50
N GLY A 32 -8.22 22.23 -2.17
CA GLY A 32 -8.88 21.82 -3.43
C GLY A 32 -7.90 21.59 -4.59
N PRO A 33 -7.07 22.58 -4.97
CA PRO A 33 -6.10 22.41 -6.05
C PRO A 33 -5.06 21.31 -5.78
N ARG A 34 -4.71 21.09 -4.51
CA ARG A 34 -3.77 20.04 -4.11
C ARG A 34 -4.39 18.64 -4.20
N HIS A 35 -5.66 18.51 -3.81
CA HIS A 35 -6.44 17.29 -4.00
C HIS A 35 -6.57 16.95 -5.49
N ASP A 36 -6.97 17.91 -6.32
CA ASP A 36 -7.12 17.67 -7.76
C ASP A 36 -5.80 17.26 -8.40
N ARG A 37 -4.70 17.91 -8.00
CA ARG A 37 -3.37 17.53 -8.48
C ARG A 37 -2.94 16.14 -8.02
N TYR A 38 -3.31 15.75 -6.80
CA TYR A 38 -3.04 14.40 -6.31
C TYR A 38 -3.76 13.34 -7.14
N VAL A 39 -5.06 13.54 -7.41
CA VAL A 39 -5.86 12.65 -8.26
C VAL A 39 -5.29 12.59 -9.67
N GLU A 40 -4.95 13.73 -10.28
CA GLU A 40 -4.29 13.75 -11.60
C GLU A 40 -3.01 12.91 -11.64
N LEU A 41 -2.17 13.00 -10.61
CA LEU A 41 -0.91 12.25 -10.53
C LEU A 41 -1.16 10.74 -10.41
N VAL A 42 -2.21 10.34 -9.71
CA VAL A 42 -2.63 8.94 -9.60
C VAL A 42 -3.23 8.45 -10.93
N ASP A 43 -4.03 9.27 -11.60
CA ASP A 43 -4.65 8.94 -12.90
C ASP A 43 -3.63 8.80 -14.03
N MET A 44 -2.45 9.39 -13.91
CA MET A 44 -1.35 9.21 -14.87
C MET A 44 -0.76 7.79 -14.87
N VAL A 45 -1.01 7.02 -13.80
CA VAL A 45 -0.55 5.64 -13.64
C VAL A 45 -1.34 4.72 -14.55
N ASP A 46 -0.63 3.95 -15.36
CA ASP A 46 -1.19 3.09 -16.39
C ASP A 46 -0.98 1.59 -16.17
N ASP A 47 -0.49 1.18 -14.99
CA ASP A 47 -0.25 -0.21 -14.53
C ASP A 47 1.03 -0.89 -15.06
N THR A 48 1.76 -0.24 -15.97
CA THR A 48 2.95 -0.81 -16.60
C THR A 48 4.27 -0.36 -15.96
N GLU A 49 4.22 0.55 -14.99
CA GLU A 49 5.40 1.19 -14.41
C GLU A 49 6.12 0.32 -13.35
N GLY A 50 5.46 -0.74 -12.90
CA GLY A 50 6.03 -1.74 -12.00
C GLY A 50 6.10 -1.37 -10.51
N PRO A 51 6.87 -2.13 -9.71
CA PRO A 51 6.80 -2.11 -8.25
C PRO A 51 7.16 -0.77 -7.58
N ALA A 52 7.97 0.07 -8.23
CA ALA A 52 8.38 1.36 -7.68
C ALA A 52 7.23 2.37 -7.61
N VAL A 53 6.30 2.31 -8.57
CA VAL A 53 5.10 3.16 -8.58
C VAL A 53 4.09 2.68 -7.54
N VAL A 54 3.92 1.36 -7.38
CA VAL A 54 3.14 0.78 -6.27
C VAL A 54 3.66 1.26 -4.91
N HIS A 55 4.98 1.27 -4.71
CA HIS A 55 5.58 1.82 -3.48
C HIS A 55 5.21 3.28 -3.28
N ALA A 56 5.36 4.12 -4.30
CA ALA A 56 5.04 5.54 -4.22
C ALA A 56 3.56 5.80 -3.88
N LEU A 57 2.64 5.03 -4.47
CA LEU A 57 1.19 5.09 -4.20
C LEU A 57 0.86 4.70 -2.75
N ILE A 58 1.46 3.63 -2.22
CA ILE A 58 1.26 3.25 -0.81
C ILE A 58 1.83 4.33 0.13
N ALA A 59 3.01 4.86 -0.20
CA ALA A 59 3.67 5.87 0.61
C ALA A 59 2.94 7.22 0.64
N SER A 60 2.02 7.48 -0.30
CA SER A 60 1.23 8.70 -0.35
C SER A 60 -0.07 8.66 0.46
N LEU A 61 -0.50 7.49 0.95
CA LEU A 61 -1.69 7.29 1.80
C LEU A 61 -1.48 7.80 3.25
N ARG A 62 -1.12 9.07 3.44
CA ARG A 62 -0.71 9.62 4.75
C ARG A 62 -1.79 10.38 5.50
N ALA A 63 -2.84 10.83 4.84
CA ALA A 63 -3.95 11.54 5.47
C ALA A 63 -4.94 10.53 6.08
N GLU A 64 -5.59 10.86 7.19
CA GLU A 64 -6.60 9.98 7.81
C GLU A 64 -7.99 10.16 7.17
N GLU A 65 -8.36 11.38 6.79
CA GLU A 65 -9.70 11.70 6.28
C GLU A 65 -9.63 12.39 4.91
N ASP A 66 -9.46 11.62 3.84
CA ASP A 66 -9.76 12.07 2.47
C ASP A 66 -10.23 10.92 1.59
N HIS A 67 -11.53 10.64 1.65
CA HIS A 67 -12.13 9.46 1.03
C HIS A 67 -12.02 9.49 -0.50
N GLY A 68 -12.08 10.67 -1.14
CA GLY A 68 -12.03 10.78 -2.60
C GLY A 68 -10.62 10.57 -3.17
N ALA A 69 -9.62 11.13 -2.51
CA ALA A 69 -8.21 11.00 -2.90
C ALA A 69 -7.71 9.55 -2.78
N HIS A 70 -8.09 8.83 -1.73
CA HIS A 70 -7.62 7.48 -1.50
C HIS A 70 -8.32 6.44 -2.40
N GLU A 71 -9.59 6.65 -2.76
CA GLU A 71 -10.28 5.81 -3.75
C GLU A 71 -9.53 5.77 -5.09
N ALA A 72 -9.00 6.91 -5.55
CA ALA A 72 -8.17 6.95 -6.76
C ALA A 72 -6.92 6.08 -6.61
N VAL A 73 -6.26 6.12 -5.46
CA VAL A 73 -5.05 5.30 -5.19
C VAL A 73 -5.39 3.82 -5.20
N TYR A 74 -6.46 3.41 -4.53
CA TYR A 74 -6.87 2.00 -4.53
C TYR A 74 -7.25 1.52 -5.92
N GLY A 75 -7.99 2.34 -6.69
CA GLY A 75 -8.30 2.04 -8.09
C GLY A 75 -7.04 1.95 -8.97
N ALA A 76 -6.00 2.74 -8.69
CA ALA A 76 -4.71 2.59 -9.36
C ALA A 76 -3.99 1.30 -8.94
N LEU A 77 -3.94 0.98 -7.64
CA LEU A 77 -3.31 -0.24 -7.12
C LEU A 77 -3.97 -1.52 -7.64
N GLU A 78 -5.31 -1.54 -7.77
CA GLU A 78 -6.07 -2.68 -8.29
C GLU A 78 -5.75 -3.02 -9.75
N ARG A 79 -5.28 -2.04 -10.54
CA ARG A 79 -4.91 -2.24 -11.95
C ARG A 79 -3.56 -2.93 -12.11
N PHE A 80 -2.67 -2.83 -11.11
CA PHE A 80 -1.33 -3.41 -11.23
C PHE A 80 -1.37 -4.94 -11.36
N PRO A 81 -0.50 -5.54 -12.19
CA PRO A 81 -0.28 -6.97 -12.17
C PRO A 81 0.06 -7.45 -10.76
N GLY A 82 -0.53 -8.57 -10.33
CA GLY A 82 -0.38 -9.09 -8.96
C GLY A 82 1.08 -9.20 -8.50
N LYS A 83 1.98 -9.60 -9.40
CA LYS A 83 3.43 -9.66 -9.15
C LYS A 83 4.07 -8.31 -8.81
N ASP A 84 3.65 -7.23 -9.48
CA ASP A 84 4.21 -5.90 -9.23
C ASP A 84 3.58 -5.27 -8.00
N LEU A 85 2.29 -5.52 -7.77
CA LEU A 85 1.57 -5.16 -6.56
C LEU A 85 2.26 -5.77 -5.32
N VAL A 86 2.45 -7.09 -5.27
CA VAL A 86 3.08 -7.73 -4.10
C VAL A 86 4.51 -7.28 -3.86
N ARG A 87 5.29 -7.06 -4.93
CA ARG A 87 6.68 -6.57 -4.80
C ARG A 87 6.72 -5.14 -4.31
N GLY A 88 5.85 -4.29 -4.85
CA GLY A 88 5.74 -2.89 -4.45
C GLY A 88 5.30 -2.76 -3.00
N THR A 89 4.34 -3.56 -2.56
CA THR A 89 3.92 -3.57 -1.15
C THR A 89 5.03 -4.00 -0.21
N VAL A 90 5.87 -4.99 -0.59
CA VAL A 90 7.03 -5.36 0.23
C VAL A 90 8.09 -4.24 0.29
N LEU A 91 8.33 -3.54 -0.82
CA LEU A 91 9.21 -2.36 -0.82
C LEU A 91 8.65 -1.23 0.06
N ALA A 92 7.32 -1.11 0.11
CA ALA A 92 6.61 -0.10 0.87
C ALA A 92 6.44 -0.42 2.36
N VAL A 93 6.92 -1.57 2.87
CA VAL A 93 6.68 -1.97 4.27
C VAL A 93 7.03 -0.89 5.30
N PRO A 94 8.15 -0.15 5.20
CA PRO A 94 8.41 0.94 6.13
C PRO A 94 7.31 2.02 6.13
N ASP A 95 6.81 2.39 4.95
CA ASP A 95 5.72 3.35 4.81
C ASP A 95 4.38 2.75 5.24
N LEU A 96 4.10 1.49 4.86
CA LEU A 96 2.89 0.74 5.23
C LEU A 96 2.70 0.65 6.75
N LEU A 97 3.79 0.56 7.51
CA LEU A 97 3.78 0.56 8.98
C LEU A 97 3.57 1.96 9.60
N SER A 98 3.60 3.01 8.78
CA SER A 98 3.52 4.41 9.20
C SER A 98 2.27 5.15 8.73
N ILE A 99 1.56 4.62 7.74
CA ILE A 99 0.29 5.14 7.26
C ILE A 99 -0.85 4.80 8.25
N PRO A 100 -1.99 5.51 8.18
CA PRO A 100 -3.18 5.17 8.95
C PRO A 100 -3.57 3.70 8.83
N ARG A 101 -4.08 3.16 9.94
CA ARG A 101 -4.37 1.73 10.09
C ARG A 101 -5.30 1.20 9.01
N ASP A 102 -6.37 1.93 8.69
CA ASP A 102 -7.33 1.51 7.66
C ASP A 102 -6.70 1.41 6.27
N HIS A 103 -5.82 2.34 5.92
CA HIS A 103 -5.12 2.30 4.64
C HIS A 103 -4.16 1.12 4.54
N SER A 104 -3.46 0.81 5.65
CA SER A 104 -2.61 -0.37 5.70
C SER A 104 -3.42 -1.67 5.54
N GLY A 105 -4.61 -1.75 6.15
CA GLY A 105 -5.50 -2.90 6.05
C GLY A 105 -6.07 -3.08 4.64
N GLN A 106 -6.54 -2.00 4.01
CA GLN A 106 -7.05 -2.02 2.65
C GLN A 106 -5.97 -2.42 1.63
N VAL A 107 -4.74 -1.89 1.77
CA VAL A 107 -3.60 -2.32 0.92
C VAL A 107 -3.30 -3.82 1.09
N LEU A 108 -3.33 -4.35 2.31
CA LEU A 108 -3.11 -5.78 2.55
C LEU A 108 -4.26 -6.63 1.98
N GLN A 109 -5.50 -6.17 2.07
CA GLN A 109 -6.66 -6.86 1.50
C GLN A 109 -6.62 -6.88 -0.04
N LEU A 110 -6.09 -5.82 -0.68
CA LEU A 110 -5.80 -5.80 -2.11
C LEU A 110 -4.75 -6.83 -2.53
N LEU A 111 -3.96 -7.38 -1.60
CA LEU A 111 -3.10 -8.52 -1.92
C LEU A 111 -3.87 -9.85 -1.88
N THR A 112 -4.86 -10.00 -1.01
CA THR A 112 -5.50 -11.30 -0.76
C THR A 112 -6.65 -11.61 -1.72
N LEU A 113 -7.33 -10.57 -2.23
CA LEU A 113 -8.50 -10.73 -3.10
C LEU A 113 -8.14 -10.97 -4.57
N PRO A 114 -7.35 -10.11 -5.25
CA PRO A 114 -7.01 -10.30 -6.66
C PRO A 114 -5.75 -11.15 -6.90
N ALA A 115 -4.81 -11.23 -5.96
CA ALA A 115 -3.53 -11.89 -6.24
C ALA A 115 -3.65 -13.42 -6.21
N GLY A 116 -2.99 -14.09 -7.16
CA GLY A 116 -2.91 -15.55 -7.19
C GLY A 116 -1.93 -16.10 -6.15
N ASP A 117 -2.02 -17.40 -5.88
CA ASP A 117 -1.13 -18.09 -4.92
C ASP A 117 0.36 -18.02 -5.30
N GLU A 118 0.69 -17.80 -6.58
CA GLU A 118 2.06 -17.54 -7.00
C GLU A 118 2.56 -16.17 -6.54
N ASP A 119 1.75 -15.12 -6.68
CA ASP A 119 2.08 -13.77 -6.24
C ASP A 119 2.19 -13.70 -4.71
N LEU A 120 1.29 -14.36 -3.99
CA LEU A 120 1.37 -14.46 -2.53
C LEU A 120 2.64 -15.19 -2.07
N ARG A 121 3.09 -16.20 -2.81
CA ARG A 121 4.40 -16.83 -2.54
C ARG A 121 5.56 -15.88 -2.79
N VAL A 122 5.48 -15.02 -3.80
CA VAL A 122 6.47 -13.95 -4.02
C VAL A 122 6.46 -12.95 -2.87
N PHE A 123 5.28 -12.51 -2.41
CA PHE A 123 5.12 -11.67 -1.22
C PHE A 123 5.79 -12.29 -0.01
N THR A 124 5.45 -13.55 0.34
CA THR A 124 6.02 -14.26 1.48
C THR A 124 7.54 -14.39 1.38
N ALA A 125 8.05 -14.76 0.21
CA ALA A 125 9.49 -14.92 0.00
C ALA A 125 10.25 -13.60 0.15
N ALA A 126 9.69 -12.50 -0.34
CA ALA A 126 10.28 -11.18 -0.23
C ALA A 126 10.15 -10.62 1.19
N GLY A 127 8.99 -10.74 1.83
CA GLY A 127 8.75 -10.33 3.21
C GLY A 127 9.66 -11.03 4.23
N ARG A 128 10.02 -12.29 3.99
CA ARG A 128 11.00 -13.01 4.82
C ARG A 128 12.40 -12.41 4.79
N ARG A 129 12.78 -11.75 3.69
CA ARG A 129 14.10 -11.12 3.49
C ARG A 129 14.20 -9.72 4.05
N LEU A 130 13.10 -9.15 4.55
CA LEU A 130 13.11 -7.86 5.23
C LEU A 130 13.99 -7.89 6.47
N GLU A 131 14.50 -6.72 6.85
CA GLU A 131 15.18 -6.51 8.12
C GLU A 131 14.30 -7.01 9.28
N PRO A 132 14.89 -7.63 10.33
CA PRO A 132 14.11 -8.29 11.38
C PRO A 132 13.03 -7.41 12.03
N GLY A 133 13.31 -6.13 12.24
CA GLY A 133 12.34 -5.18 12.80
C GLY A 133 11.16 -4.91 11.88
N LEU A 134 11.41 -4.68 10.59
CA LEU A 134 10.36 -4.48 9.58
C LEU A 134 9.52 -5.73 9.37
N ARG A 135 10.17 -6.91 9.36
CA ARG A 135 9.46 -8.18 9.25
C ARG A 135 8.57 -8.42 10.46
N ALA A 136 9.06 -8.16 11.67
CA ALA A 136 8.26 -8.30 12.89
C ALA A 136 7.07 -7.33 12.90
N GLY A 137 7.28 -6.07 12.49
CA GLY A 137 6.22 -5.09 12.32
C GLY A 137 5.16 -5.52 11.31
N LEU A 138 5.58 -6.01 10.14
CA LEU A 138 4.66 -6.51 9.12
C LEU A 138 3.85 -7.74 9.61
N VAL A 139 4.48 -8.66 10.34
CA VAL A 139 3.78 -9.81 10.95
C VAL A 139 2.75 -9.34 11.97
N ALA A 140 3.10 -8.40 12.85
CA ALA A 140 2.18 -7.85 13.83
C ALA A 140 0.99 -7.16 13.14
N LEU A 141 1.26 -6.32 12.13
CA LEU A 141 0.23 -5.64 11.36
C LEU A 141 -0.75 -6.62 10.69
N ILE A 142 -0.23 -7.67 10.04
CA ILE A 142 -1.08 -8.71 9.41
C ILE A 142 -1.92 -9.43 10.47
N THR A 143 -1.29 -9.81 11.60
CA THR A 143 -1.98 -10.52 12.70
C THR A 143 -3.12 -9.69 13.28
N ASP A 144 -2.88 -8.39 13.46
CA ASP A 144 -3.89 -7.47 13.99
C ASP A 144 -5.09 -7.34 13.03
N HIS A 145 -4.84 -7.21 11.72
CA HIS A 145 -5.90 -7.15 10.70
C HIS A 145 -6.66 -8.47 10.52
N GLU A 146 -6.00 -9.60 10.76
CA GLU A 146 -6.59 -10.94 10.72
C GLU A 146 -7.51 -11.23 11.92
N ALA A 147 -7.33 -10.51 13.03
CA ALA A 147 -8.06 -10.77 14.27
C ALA A 147 -9.49 -10.23 14.28
N ASP A 148 -9.73 -9.02 13.74
CA ASP A 148 -11.06 -8.39 13.79
C ASP A 148 -11.28 -7.27 12.74
N GLU A 149 -10.48 -7.21 11.68
CA GLU A 149 -10.54 -6.09 10.72
C GLU A 149 -10.48 -6.56 9.26
N TRP A 150 -9.60 -5.97 8.47
CA TRP A 150 -9.55 -6.05 7.01
C TRP A 150 -9.23 -7.45 6.46
N LEU A 151 -8.61 -8.31 7.27
CA LEU A 151 -8.22 -9.68 6.87
C LEU A 151 -8.95 -10.76 7.67
N ALA A 152 -10.00 -10.41 8.43
CA ALA A 152 -10.74 -11.35 9.26
C ALA A 152 -11.67 -12.28 8.45
N ASP A 153 -11.94 -11.95 7.20
CA ASP A 153 -12.80 -12.78 6.33
C ASP A 153 -12.09 -14.05 5.84
N GLU A 154 -12.87 -15.11 5.58
CA GLU A 154 -12.34 -16.43 5.18
C GLU A 154 -11.49 -16.41 3.90
N ARG A 155 -11.66 -15.39 3.03
CA ARG A 155 -10.92 -15.29 1.76
C ARG A 155 -9.55 -14.65 1.94
N SER A 156 -9.33 -13.94 3.04
CA SER A 156 -8.10 -13.20 3.33
C SER A 156 -7.30 -13.79 4.47
N HIS A 157 -7.99 -14.32 5.48
CA HIS A 157 -7.37 -14.81 6.71
C HIS A 157 -6.32 -15.89 6.44
N GLY A 158 -5.11 -15.70 6.96
CA GLY A 158 -4.02 -16.65 6.88
C GLY A 158 -3.34 -16.74 5.51
N ARG A 159 -3.63 -15.84 4.57
CA ARG A 159 -3.02 -15.85 3.23
C ARG A 159 -1.67 -15.17 3.15
N LEU A 160 -1.39 -14.20 4.02
CA LEU A 160 -0.16 -13.41 4.03
C LEU A 160 0.90 -13.96 5.01
N ARG A 161 0.94 -15.28 5.22
CA ARG A 161 1.85 -15.92 6.18
C ARG A 161 3.32 -15.66 5.84
N LEU A 162 4.04 -15.01 6.75
CA LEU A 162 5.48 -14.76 6.64
C LEU A 162 6.32 -15.74 7.47
N THR A 163 5.73 -16.39 8.46
CA THR A 163 6.32 -17.49 9.23
C THR A 163 6.14 -18.82 8.50
N GLN A 164 6.94 -19.84 8.82
CA GLN A 164 6.69 -21.18 8.28
C GLN A 164 5.46 -21.77 8.99
N ASP A 165 4.57 -22.42 8.23
CA ASP A 165 4.02 -23.68 8.72
C ASP A 165 5.22 -24.61 8.90
N GLN A 166 5.72 -24.69 10.14
CA GLN A 166 6.35 -25.92 10.58
C GLN A 166 5.21 -26.93 10.58
N GLY A 167 5.16 -27.72 9.50
CA GLY A 167 4.25 -28.84 9.41
C GLY A 167 4.32 -29.64 10.69
N VAL A 168 3.15 -29.91 11.24
CA VAL A 168 2.92 -31.04 12.14
C VAL A 168 3.56 -32.27 11.47
N GLY A 169 4.62 -32.78 12.07
CA GLY A 169 5.43 -33.86 11.53
C GLY A 169 5.91 -34.79 12.64
N ALA A 170 5.00 -35.72 12.99
CA ALA A 170 5.13 -36.89 13.85
C ALA A 170 5.17 -36.68 15.37
#